data_AF-A0A0G1F823-F1
#
_entry.id   AF-A0A0G1F823-F1
#
_cell.length_a   1.000
_cell.length_b   1.000
_cell.length_c   1.000
_cell.angle_alpha   90.00
_cell.angle_beta   90.00
_cell.angle_gamma   90.00
#
_symmetry.space_group_name_H-M   'P 1'
#
loop_
_entity.id
_entity.type
_entity.pdbx_description
1 polymer ?
#
loop_
_entity_poly.entity_id
_entity_poly.type
_entity_poly.pdbx_seq_one_letter_code
_entity_poly.pdbx_strand_id
1 'polypeptide(L)' 'MASGAYLIIHQFEIFLFAPLIIKKVVGLSPIVIILSLLIGFELGGFWGAILAIPIAIIVMEFLSDIEKSKTLARTSNETK' A
#
# COMPACT_ATOMS: atom_id res chain seq x y z
N MET A 1 32.10 14.33 -12.65
CA MET A 1 32.32 13.76 -11.30
C MET A 1 31.08 13.94 -10.40
N ALA A 2 30.44 15.11 -10.36
CA ALA A 2 29.22 15.33 -9.55
C ALA A 2 28.04 14.39 -9.89
N SER A 3 27.88 14.01 -11.15
CA SER A 3 26.83 13.11 -11.62
C SER A 3 26.95 11.67 -11.06
N GLY A 4 28.16 11.20 -10.75
CA GLY A 4 28.35 9.87 -10.18
C GLY A 4 27.88 9.76 -8.72
N ALA A 5 28.16 10.80 -7.91
CA ALA A 5 27.67 10.88 -6.54
C ALA A 5 26.14 10.99 -6.49
N TYR A 6 25.54 11.77 -7.40
CA TYR A 6 24.09 11.88 -7.51
C TYR A 6 23.42 10.54 -7.81
N LEU A 7 23.97 9.75 -8.75
CA LEU A 7 23.43 8.42 -9.07
C LEU A 7 23.46 7.46 -7.87
N ILE A 8 24.51 7.50 -7.06
CA ILE A 8 24.63 6.63 -5.87
C ILE A 8 23.60 7.02 -4.82
N ILE A 9 23.47 8.31 -4.49
CA ILE A 9 22.43 8.79 -3.56
C ILE A 9 21.04 8.43 -4.09
N HIS A 10 20.79 8.71 -5.37
CA HIS A 10 19.49 8.46 -6.00
C HIS A 10 19.14 6.97 -6.01
N GLN A 11 20.13 6.09 -6.15
CA GLN A 11 19.91 4.65 -6.11
C GLN A 11 19.50 4.17 -4.72
N PHE A 12 20.12 4.70 -3.67
CA PHE A 12 19.73 4.45 -2.28
C PHE A 12 18.31 4.96 -1.99
N GLU A 13 17.96 6.15 -2.49
CA GLU A 13 16.63 6.74 -2.34
C GLU A 13 15.53 5.84 -2.93
N ILE A 14 15.72 5.37 -4.16
CA ILE A 14 14.77 4.49 -4.85
C ILE A 14 14.66 3.12 -4.16
N PHE A 15 15.77 2.50 -3.74
CA PHE A 15 15.74 1.13 -3.21
C PHE A 15 15.33 1.02 -1.74
N LEU A 16 15.68 2.00 -0.90
CA LEU A 16 15.42 1.94 0.55
C LEU A 16 14.32 2.90 0.98
N PHE A 17 14.43 4.17 0.62
CA PHE A 17 13.58 5.20 1.19
C PHE A 17 12.17 5.19 0.58
N ALA A 18 12.06 5.04 -0.75
CA ALA A 18 10.77 4.94 -1.43
C ALA A 18 9.87 3.80 -0.89
N PRO A 19 10.33 2.54 -0.78
CA PRO A 19 9.49 1.46 -0.26
C PRO A 19 9.13 1.63 1.23
N LEU A 20 10.02 2.20 2.05
CA LEU A 20 9.73 2.47 3.46
C LEU A 20 8.60 3.48 3.63
N ILE A 21 8.59 4.54 2.83
CA ILE A 21 7.55 5.58 2.87
C ILE A 21 6.25 5.03 2.30
N ILE A 22 6.28 4.42 1.11
CA ILE A 22 5.06 3.94 0.42
C ILE A 22 4.36 2.85 1.24
N LYS A 23 5.13 1.96 1.90
CA LYS A 23 4.57 0.92 2.77
C LYS A 23 3.80 1.51 3.94
N LYS A 24 4.29 2.63 4.50
CA LYS A 24 3.63 3.31 5.63
C LYS A 24 2.38 4.07 5.20
N VAL A 25 2.37 4.59 3.97
CA VAL A 25 1.23 5.35 3.41
C VAL A 25 0.12 4.43 2.92
N VAL A 26 0.48 3.31 2.28
CA VAL A 26 -0.49 2.43 1.62
C VAL A 26 -0.93 1.28 2.54
N GLY A 27 -0.11 0.86 3.52
CA GLY A 27 -0.49 -0.15 4.52
C GLY A 27 -0.77 -1.57 3.97
N LEU A 28 -0.76 -1.75 2.65
CA LEU A 28 -1.11 -3.00 1.99
C LEU A 28 0.04 -4.01 2.04
N SER A 29 -0.31 -5.26 2.32
CA SER A 29 0.61 -6.39 2.11
C SER A 29 0.89 -6.57 0.60
N PRO A 30 2.14 -6.85 0.18
CA PRO A 30 2.47 -7.13 -1.22
C PRO A 30 1.59 -8.21 -1.86
N ILE A 31 1.11 -9.19 -1.08
CA ILE A 31 0.16 -10.21 -1.55
C ILE A 31 -1.13 -9.58 -2.09
N VAL A 32 -1.67 -8.57 -1.42
CA VAL A 32 -2.94 -7.93 -1.80
C VAL A 32 -2.78 -7.21 -3.14
N ILE A 33 -1.62 -6.59 -3.35
CA ILE A 33 -1.29 -5.89 -4.60
C ILE A 33 -1.22 -6.89 -5.75
N ILE A 34 -0.53 -8.02 -5.56
CA ILE A 34 -0.42 -9.09 -6.57
C ILE A 34 -1.81 -9.65 -6.90
N LEU A 35 -2.61 -9.98 -5.88
CA LEU A 35 -3.96 -10.50 -6.06
C LEU A 35 -4.86 -9.52 -6.80
N SER A 36 -4.82 -8.25 -6.42
CA SER A 36 -5.58 -7.20 -7.10
C SER A 36 -5.19 -7.09 -8.56
N LEU A 37 -3.88 -7.12 -8.88
CA LEU A 37 -3.38 -7.06 -10.25
C LEU A 37 -3.91 -8.22 -11.10
N LEU A 38 -3.87 -9.45 -10.55
CA LEU A 38 -4.39 -10.64 -11.23
C LEU A 38 -5.89 -10.53 -11.50
N ILE A 39 -6.66 -10.12 -10.49
CA ILE A 39 -8.12 -9.96 -10.60
C ILE A 39 -8.46 -8.87 -11.61
N GLY A 40 -7.79 -7.71 -11.54
CA GLY A 40 -8.02 -6.62 -12.49
C GLY A 40 -7.61 -7.00 -13.91
N PHE A 41 -6.50 -7.72 -14.08
CA PHE A 41 -6.10 -8.23 -15.39
C PHE A 41 -7.12 -9.20 -15.97
N GLU A 42 -7.66 -10.12 -15.17
CA GLU A 42 -8.69 -11.06 -15.65
C GLU A 42 -9.99 -10.33 -16.05
N LEU A 43 -10.40 -9.30 -15.30
CA LEU A 43 -11.66 -8.58 -15.54
C LEU A 43 -11.59 -7.58 -16.69
N GLY A 44 -10.44 -6.92 -16.90
CA GLY A 44 -10.30 -5.80 -17.82
C GLY A 44 -9.02 -5.80 -18.66
N GLY A 45 -8.30 -6.93 -18.68
CA GLY A 45 -7.02 -7.06 -19.35
C GLY A 45 -6.01 -6.03 -18.86
N PHE A 46 -5.30 -5.42 -19.80
CA PHE A 46 -4.30 -4.39 -19.52
C PHE A 46 -4.87 -3.19 -18.73
N TRP A 47 -6.05 -2.71 -19.11
CA TRP A 47 -6.67 -1.57 -18.43
C TRP A 47 -7.13 -1.91 -17.02
N GLY A 48 -7.64 -3.12 -16.82
CA GLY A 48 -8.02 -3.60 -15.50
C GLY A 48 -6.81 -3.78 -14.57
N ALA A 49 -5.64 -4.18 -15.08
CA ALA A 49 -4.41 -4.26 -14.29
C ALA A 49 -3.91 -2.88 -13.81
N ILE A 50 -4.02 -1.84 -14.65
CA ILE A 50 -3.65 -0.46 -14.26
C ILE A 50 -4.58 0.04 -13.15
N LEU A 51 -5.88 -0.19 -13.29
CA LEU A 51 -6.89 0.28 -12.34
C LEU A 51 -6.97 -0.58 -11.07
N ALA A 52 -6.47 -1.81 -11.11
CA ALA A 52 -6.51 -2.75 -10.00
C ALA A 52 -5.92 -2.14 -8.71
N ILE A 53 -4.69 -1.64 -8.81
CA ILE A 53 -3.92 -1.12 -7.67
C ILE A 53 -4.67 0.02 -6.97
N PRO A 54 -5.04 1.13 -7.63
CA PRO A 54 -5.75 2.22 -6.95
C PRO A 54 -7.08 1.78 -6.36
N ILE A 55 -7.82 0.88 -7.02
CA ILE A 55 -9.08 0.35 -6.48
C ILE A 55 -8.82 -0.45 -5.19
N ALA A 56 -7.83 -1.33 -5.18
CA ALA A 56 -7.50 -2.11 -3.99
C ALA A 56 -7.05 -1.24 -2.81
N ILE A 57 -6.31 -0.15 -3.07
CA ILE A 57 -5.91 0.81 -2.04
C ILE A 57 -7.16 1.45 -1.40
N ILE A 58 -8.10 1.93 -2.22
CA ILE A 58 -9.33 2.56 -1.73
C ILE A 58 -10.15 1.59 -0.88
N VAL A 59 -10.32 0.34 -1.36
CA VAL A 59 -11.10 -0.68 -0.65
C VAL A 59 -10.47 -1.02 0.70
N MET A 60 -9.15 -1.22 0.75
CA MET A 60 -8.49 -1.58 2.00
C MET A 60 -8.42 -0.43 3.00
N GLU A 61 -8.19 0.80 2.54
CA GLU A 61 -8.24 1.98 3.41
C GLU A 61 -9.63 2.11 4.06
N PHE A 62 -10.69 1.90 3.27
CA PHE A 62 -12.06 1.92 3.77
C PHE A 62 -12.35 0.80 4.78
N LEU A 63 -11.89 -0.43 4.51
CA LEU A 63 -12.02 -1.56 5.43
C LEU A 63 -11.25 -1.31 6.75
N SER A 64 -10.04 -0.77 6.65
CA SER A 64 -9.18 -0.45 7.80
C SER A 64 -9.81 0.62 8.71
N ASP A 65 -10.44 1.64 8.11
CA ASP A 65 -11.13 2.69 8.87
C ASP A 65 -12.35 2.14 9.65
N ILE A 66 -13.11 1.21 9.03
CA ILE A 66 -14.20 0.51 9.70
C ILE A 66 -13.70 -0.36 10.87
N GLU A 67 -12.58 -1.07 10.69
CA GLU A 67 -12.02 -1.94 11.73
C GLU A 67 -11.50 -1.13 12.92
N LYS A 68 -10.87 0.02 12.67
CA LYS A 68 -10.38 0.96 13.69
C LYS A 68 -11.48 1.44 14.64
N SER A 69 -12.72 1.52 14.16
CA SER A 69 -13.89 1.92 14.96
C SER A 69 -14.33 0.84 15.96
N LYS A 70 -14.04 -0.44 15.70
CA LYS A 70 -14.39 -1.55 16.60
C LYS A 70 -13.37 -1.80 17.71
N THR A 71 -12.10 -1.53 17.45
CA THR A 71 -11.01 -1.77 18.42
C THR A 71 -11.11 -0.81 19.61
N LEU A 72 -11.55 0.44 19.39
CA LEU A 72 -11.74 1.44 20.45
C LEU A 72 -12.86 1.10 21.43
N ALA A 73 -13.91 0.38 20.98
CA ALA A 73 -15.02 -0.02 21.82
C ALA A 73 -14.68 -1.19 22.77
N ARG A 74 -13.58 -1.93 22.53
CA ARG A 74 -13.15 -3.06 23.37
C ARG A 74 -12.28 -2.63 24.56
N THR A 75 -11.40 -1.64 24.39
CA THR A 75 -10.51 -1.16 25.47
C THR A 75 -11.27 -0.45 26.60
N SER A 76 -12.44 0.13 26.34
CA SER A 76 -13.23 0.81 27.37
C SER A 76 -13.89 -0.13 28.40
N ASN A 77 -13.96 -1.45 28.13
CA ASN A 77 -14.69 -2.40 28.98
C ASN A 77 -13.77 -3.21 29.91
N GLU A 78 -12.45 -3.12 29.77
CA GLU A 78 -11.48 -3.78 30.67
C GLU A 78 -11.08 -2.89 31.86
N THR A 79 -11.46 -1.60 31.86
CA THR A 79 -11.15 -0.67 32.96
C THR A 79 -12.34 -0.44 33.90
N LYS A 80 -13.40 -1.25 33.79
CA LYS A 80 -14.52 -1.24 34.74
C LYS A 80 -14.52 -2.45 35.65
#